data_AF-A0A7W0Y8W7-F1
#
_entry.id   AF-A0A7W0Y8W7-F1
#
_cell.length_a   1.000
_cell.length_b   1.000
_cell.length_c   1.000
_cell.angle_alpha   90.00
_cell.angle_beta   90.00
_cell.angle_gamma   90.00
#
_symmetry.space_group_name_H-M   'P 1'
#
loop_
_entity.id
_entity.type
_entity.pdbx_description
1 polymer ?
#
loop_
_entity_poly.entity_id
_entity_poly.type
_entity_poly.pdbx_seq_one_letter_code
_entity_poly.pdbx_strand_id
1 'polypeptide(L)'
;IYVGSDDHALYAIKPDGTIAWKTLTGDDIRGGAAIGVDGTIYVGSLDKHLYAVAPNGQIRWRVSAADKIVATPGIATDGTILIGAEDERLYAIAPDGTVRWLLALPDDLDTTPAIARDGTIYVAGDDASLHAFR
;
A
#
# COMPACT_ATOMS: atom_id res chain seq x y z
N ILE A 1 9.45 -14.07 0.47
CA ILE A 1 9.23 -13.09 -0.62
C ILE A 1 7.72 -12.90 -0.74
N TYR A 2 7.24 -11.67 -0.91
CA TYR A 2 5.82 -11.38 -1.12
C TYR A 2 5.63 -10.76 -2.50
N VAL A 3 4.65 -11.24 -3.27
CA VAL A 3 4.45 -10.85 -4.67
C VAL A 3 2.96 -10.67 -4.93
N GLY A 4 2.59 -9.49 -5.42
CA GLY A 4 1.27 -9.23 -6.01
C GLY A 4 1.16 -9.79 -7.42
N SER A 5 -0.06 -10.10 -7.85
CA SER A 5 -0.31 -10.77 -9.13
C SER A 5 -1.66 -10.34 -9.72
N ASP A 6 -1.73 -10.35 -11.05
CA ASP A 6 -2.93 -10.10 -11.86
C ASP A 6 -3.96 -11.26 -11.80
N ASP A 7 -3.72 -12.28 -10.98
CA ASP A 7 -4.71 -13.32 -10.63
C ASP A 7 -5.43 -13.00 -9.31
N HIS A 8 -5.44 -11.72 -8.95
CA HIS A 8 -6.10 -11.12 -7.79
C HIS A 8 -5.56 -11.69 -6.47
N ALA A 9 -4.24 -11.84 -6.37
CA ALA A 9 -3.65 -12.50 -5.22
C ALA A 9 -2.29 -11.97 -4.77
N LEU A 10 -2.11 -12.02 -3.46
CA LEU A 10 -0.83 -11.90 -2.80
C LEU A 10 -0.27 -13.30 -2.50
N TYR A 11 0.94 -13.55 -2.97
CA TYR A 11 1.68 -14.79 -2.71
C TYR A 11 2.77 -14.56 -1.68
N ALA A 12 2.93 -15.50 -0.75
CA ALA A 12 4.16 -15.66 0.01
C ALA A 12 4.96 -16.84 -0.54
N ILE A 13 6.21 -16.58 -0.91
CA ILE A 13 7.13 -17.56 -1.48
C ILE A 13 8.28 -17.77 -0.49
N LYS A 14 8.56 -19.04 -0.20
CA LYS A 14 9.66 -19.49 0.67
C LYS A 14 11.01 -19.37 -0.04
N PRO A 15 12.13 -19.43 0.69
CA PRO A 15 13.47 -19.38 0.08
C PRO A 15 13.74 -20.50 -0.93
N ASP A 16 13.07 -21.65 -0.81
CA ASP A 16 13.16 -22.77 -1.76
C ASP A 16 12.30 -22.60 -3.02
N GLY A 17 11.60 -21.47 -3.17
CA GLY A 17 10.72 -21.17 -4.29
C GLY A 17 9.31 -21.73 -4.19
N THR A 18 8.99 -22.50 -3.13
CA THR A 18 7.64 -23.02 -2.92
C THR A 18 6.69 -21.96 -2.35
N ILE A 19 5.40 -22.05 -2.71
CA ILE A 19 4.36 -21.18 -2.16
C ILE A 19 4.10 -21.58 -0.71
N ALA A 20 4.24 -20.63 0.21
CA ALA A 20 3.84 -20.78 1.61
C ALA A 20 2.34 -20.60 1.78
N TRP A 21 1.78 -19.54 1.18
CA TRP A 21 0.35 -19.25 1.18
C TRP A 21 -0.02 -18.29 0.04
N LYS A 22 -1.33 -18.20 -0.22
CA LYS A 22 -1.96 -17.28 -1.17
C LYS A 22 -3.13 -16.59 -0.46
N THR A 23 -3.23 -15.27 -0.60
CA THR A 23 -4.34 -14.46 -0.09
C THR A 23 -5.03 -13.78 -1.27
N LEU A 24 -6.34 -13.96 -1.40
CA LEU A 24 -7.12 -13.36 -2.47
C LEU A 24 -7.52 -11.92 -2.13
N THR A 25 -7.37 -11.04 -3.11
CA THR A 25 -7.97 -9.69 -3.16
C THR A 25 -9.15 -9.70 -4.13
N GLY A 26 -9.84 -8.57 -4.26
CA GLY A 26 -10.97 -8.45 -5.20
C GLY A 26 -10.54 -8.30 -6.66
N ASP A 27 -9.31 -7.86 -6.92
CA ASP A 27 -8.77 -7.50 -8.24
C ASP A 27 -7.22 -7.54 -8.18
N ASP A 28 -6.53 -7.21 -9.28
CA ASP A 28 -5.08 -7.26 -9.44
C ASP A 28 -4.31 -6.55 -8.32
N ILE A 29 -3.14 -7.10 -7.99
CA ILE A 29 -2.14 -6.42 -7.15
C ILE A 29 -0.93 -6.11 -8.03
N ARG A 30 -0.87 -4.87 -8.52
CA ARG A 30 0.21 -4.40 -9.43
C ARG A 30 1.36 -3.71 -8.71
N GLY A 31 1.08 -3.14 -7.54
CA GLY A 31 2.10 -2.55 -6.67
C GLY A 31 2.95 -3.61 -5.96
N GLY A 32 4.02 -3.14 -5.32
CA GLY A 32 4.80 -3.96 -4.40
C GLY A 32 4.12 -4.16 -3.04
N ALA A 33 4.80 -4.89 -2.17
CA ALA A 33 4.39 -5.07 -0.78
C ALA A 33 5.32 -4.32 0.18
N ALA A 34 4.75 -3.69 1.20
CA ALA A 34 5.49 -3.13 2.33
C ALA A 34 5.33 -4.03 3.56
N ILE A 35 6.39 -4.20 4.34
CA ILE A 35 6.40 -5.11 5.50
C ILE A 35 6.64 -4.28 6.76
N GLY A 36 5.66 -4.29 7.67
CA GLY A 36 5.76 -3.67 8.98
C GLY A 36 6.74 -4.41 9.91
N VAL A 37 7.15 -3.76 11.00
CA VAL A 37 8.09 -4.33 11.98
C VAL A 37 7.58 -5.61 12.64
N ASP A 38 6.25 -5.77 12.72
CA ASP A 38 5.57 -6.96 13.25
C ASP A 38 5.37 -8.07 12.19
N GLY A 39 5.88 -7.87 10.98
CA GLY A 39 5.73 -8.76 9.84
C GLY A 39 4.40 -8.63 9.10
N THR A 40 3.53 -7.67 9.46
CA THR A 40 2.32 -7.41 8.69
C THR A 40 2.68 -6.90 7.29
N ILE A 41 2.04 -7.47 6.27
CA ILE A 41 2.28 -7.18 4.86
C ILE A 41 1.17 -6.26 4.36
N TYR A 42 1.53 -5.11 3.80
CA TYR A 42 0.61 -4.13 3.23
C TYR A 42 0.70 -4.14 1.71
N VAL A 43 -0.46 -4.22 1.04
CA VAL A 43 -0.55 -4.20 -0.43
C VAL A 43 -1.77 -3.41 -0.89
N GLY A 44 -1.59 -2.59 -1.91
CA GLY A 44 -2.67 -1.97 -2.66
C GLY A 44 -3.25 -2.93 -3.71
N SER A 45 -4.52 -2.75 -4.05
CA SER A 45 -5.20 -3.56 -5.05
C SER A 45 -6.11 -2.71 -5.91
N LEU A 46 -6.31 -3.13 -7.16
CA LEU A 46 -7.19 -2.46 -8.12
C LEU A 46 -8.67 -2.51 -7.71
N ASP A 47 -9.01 -3.36 -6.74
CA ASP A 47 -10.34 -3.43 -6.12
C ASP A 47 -10.64 -2.26 -5.16
N LYS A 48 -9.80 -1.21 -5.18
CA LYS A 48 -9.93 0.01 -4.39
C LYS A 48 -9.63 -0.18 -2.90
N HIS A 49 -8.84 -1.19 -2.54
CA HIS A 49 -8.49 -1.46 -1.15
C HIS A 49 -6.98 -1.55 -0.89
N LEU A 50 -6.57 -0.98 0.24
CA LEU A 50 -5.33 -1.35 0.92
C LEU A 50 -5.62 -2.53 1.86
N TYR A 51 -4.87 -3.61 1.72
CA TYR A 51 -4.95 -4.77 2.59
C TYR A 51 -3.79 -4.81 3.58
N ALA A 52 -4.07 -5.17 4.83
CA ALA A 52 -3.07 -5.60 5.79
C ALA A 52 -3.21 -7.11 6.03
N VAL A 53 -2.17 -7.86 5.70
CA VAL A 53 -2.14 -9.31 5.75
C VAL A 53 -1.13 -9.76 6.80
N ALA A 54 -1.53 -10.65 7.70
CA ALA A 54 -0.66 -11.23 8.70
C ALA A 54 0.40 -12.14 8.05
N PRO A 55 1.52 -12.44 8.74
CA PRO A 55 2.57 -13.34 8.22
C PRO A 55 2.10 -14.73 7.80
N ASN A 56 0.94 -15.17 8.30
CA ASN A 56 0.30 -16.45 7.96
C ASN A 56 -0.68 -16.37 6.77
N GLY A 57 -0.79 -15.22 6.11
CA GLY A 57 -1.67 -15.01 4.95
C GLY A 57 -3.11 -14.58 5.30
N GLN A 58 -3.46 -14.43 6.58
CA GLN A 58 -4.79 -13.97 6.97
C GLN A 58 -4.92 -12.45 6.86
N ILE A 59 -6.00 -11.96 6.26
CA ILE A 59 -6.31 -10.54 6.23
C ILE A 59 -6.63 -10.08 7.67
N ARG A 60 -5.87 -9.09 8.17
CA ARG A 60 -6.14 -8.42 9.45
C ARG A 60 -7.24 -7.39 9.29
N TRP A 61 -7.10 -6.53 8.28
CA TRP A 61 -8.03 -5.47 7.95
C TRP A 61 -7.83 -5.03 6.49
N ARG A 62 -8.77 -4.23 6.00
CA ARG A 62 -8.66 -3.50 4.74
C ARG A 62 -9.23 -2.09 4.88
N VAL A 63 -8.66 -1.14 4.15
CA VAL A 63 -9.16 0.24 4.05
C VAL A 63 -9.57 0.49 2.60
N SER A 64 -10.74 1.07 2.39
CA SER A 64 -11.26 1.39 1.06
C SER A 64 -10.85 2.80 0.64
N ALA A 65 -10.38 2.95 -0.60
CA ALA A 65 -10.30 4.20 -1.33
C ALA A 65 -11.52 4.37 -2.26
N ALA A 66 -11.69 5.55 -2.86
CA ALA A 66 -12.77 5.75 -3.83
C ALA A 66 -12.41 5.21 -5.23
N ASP A 67 -11.12 5.02 -5.51
CA ASP A 67 -10.63 4.39 -6.73
C ASP A 67 -9.41 3.48 -6.50
N LYS A 68 -8.87 2.95 -7.60
CA LYS A 68 -7.86 1.89 -7.59
C LYS A 68 -6.61 2.31 -6.83
N ILE A 69 -5.95 1.32 -6.23
CA ILE A 69 -4.65 1.50 -5.61
C ILE A 69 -3.62 0.70 -6.39
N VAL A 70 -2.86 1.39 -7.23
CA VAL A 70 -1.75 0.81 -8.01
C VAL A 70 -0.42 0.89 -7.25
N ALA A 71 -0.28 1.91 -6.40
CA ALA A 71 0.97 2.24 -5.73
C ALA A 71 1.47 1.16 -4.75
N THR A 72 2.78 1.18 -4.46
CA THR A 72 3.35 0.43 -3.34
C THR A 72 3.19 1.24 -2.05
N PRO A 73 2.80 0.65 -0.91
CA PRO A 73 2.73 1.40 0.35
C PRO A 73 4.10 1.82 0.86
N GLY A 74 4.20 3.00 1.48
CA GLY A 74 5.34 3.45 2.27
C GLY A 74 5.05 3.31 3.76
N ILE A 75 6.05 2.97 4.59
CA ILE A 75 5.89 2.88 6.05
C ILE A 75 6.82 3.90 6.71
N ALA A 76 6.23 4.85 7.43
CA ALA A 76 6.95 5.84 8.22
C ALA A 76 7.58 5.21 9.47
N THR A 77 8.55 5.91 10.08
CA THR A 77 9.26 5.42 11.27
C THR A 77 8.37 5.20 12.49
N ASP A 78 7.23 5.87 12.57
CA ASP A 78 6.23 5.70 13.62
C ASP A 78 5.20 4.59 13.30
N GLY A 79 5.38 3.89 12.18
CA GLY A 79 4.49 2.83 11.71
C GLY A 79 3.31 3.31 10.87
N THR A 80 3.16 4.61 10.58
CA THR A 80 2.12 5.06 9.64
C THR A 80 2.36 4.50 8.24
N ILE A 81 1.30 3.93 7.67
CA ILE A 81 1.25 3.45 6.30
C ILE A 81 0.75 4.59 5.41
N LEU A 82 1.53 4.92 4.38
CA LEU A 82 1.20 5.90 3.35
C LEU A 82 0.91 5.19 2.04
N ILE A 83 -0.20 5.54 1.40
CA ILE A 83 -0.57 4.95 0.11
C ILE A 83 -1.33 5.97 -0.75
N GLY A 84 -0.90 6.15 -2.00
CA GLY A 84 -1.61 6.93 -3.01
C GLY A 84 -2.64 6.06 -3.74
N ALA A 85 -3.71 6.69 -4.20
CA ALA A 85 -4.75 6.05 -5.00
C ALA A 85 -5.12 6.92 -6.22
N GLU A 86 -5.74 6.30 -7.23
CA GLU A 86 -6.35 6.96 -8.40
C GLU A 86 -7.64 7.75 -8.04
N ASP A 87 -7.83 8.10 -6.76
CA ASP A 87 -8.90 9.01 -6.34
C ASP A 87 -8.34 10.36 -5.90
N GLU A 88 -7.15 10.70 -6.41
CA GLU A 88 -6.43 11.94 -6.18
C GLU A 88 -6.06 12.14 -4.69
N ARG A 89 -6.01 11.06 -3.89
CA ARG A 89 -5.72 11.15 -2.45
C ARG A 89 -4.54 10.31 -2.01
N LEU A 90 -3.74 10.92 -1.14
CA LEU A 90 -2.81 10.22 -0.28
C LEU A 90 -3.47 9.90 1.06
N TYR A 91 -3.40 8.63 1.44
CA TYR A 91 -3.91 8.10 2.69
C TYR A 91 -2.78 7.94 3.69
N ALA A 92 -2.98 8.39 4.93
CA ALA A 92 -2.16 7.98 6.07
C ALA A 92 -2.98 7.13 7.02
N ILE A 93 -2.50 5.92 7.26
CA ILE A 93 -3.24 4.86 7.94
C ILE A 93 -2.38 4.38 9.12
N ALA A 94 -2.99 4.23 10.29
CA ALA A 94 -2.36 3.65 11.45
C ALA A 94 -2.20 2.12 11.28
N PRO A 95 -1.27 1.46 12.01
CA PRO A 95 -1.10 0.00 11.92
C PRO A 95 -2.36 -0.83 12.18
N ASP A 96 -3.35 -0.29 12.90
CA ASP A 96 -4.63 -0.93 13.20
C ASP A 96 -5.70 -0.76 12.09
N GLY A 97 -5.36 -0.05 11.00
CA GLY A 97 -6.27 0.23 9.88
C GLY A 97 -7.04 1.54 10.01
N THR A 98 -6.86 2.29 11.09
CA THR A 98 -7.52 3.61 11.25
C THR A 98 -6.90 4.63 10.30
N VAL A 99 -7.72 5.27 9.47
CA VAL A 99 -7.28 6.41 8.65
C VAL A 99 -6.99 7.60 9.57
N ARG A 100 -5.73 8.02 9.63
CA ARG A 100 -5.28 9.19 10.42
C ARG A 100 -5.62 10.50 9.70
N TRP A 101 -5.36 10.56 8.40
CA TRP A 101 -5.68 11.72 7.56
C TRP A 101 -5.70 11.33 6.08
N LEU A 102 -6.30 12.22 5.29
CA LEU A 102 -6.32 12.19 3.82
C LEU A 102 -5.79 13.53 3.32
N LEU A 103 -4.98 13.49 2.26
CA LEU A 103 -4.52 14.68 1.55
C LEU A 103 -4.97 14.57 0.09
N ALA A 104 -5.79 15.53 -0.35
CA ALA A 104 -6.16 15.65 -1.75
C ALA A 104 -5.02 16.33 -2.53
N LEU A 105 -4.68 15.76 -3.70
CA LEU A 105 -3.73 16.27 -4.67
C LEU A 105 -4.46 16.54 -6.00
N PRO A 106 -3.83 17.23 -6.97
CA PRO A 106 -4.53 17.68 -8.17
C PRO A 106 -4.95 16.59 -9.16
N ASP A 107 -4.35 15.39 -9.08
CA ASP A 107 -4.55 14.30 -10.03
C ASP A 107 -4.16 12.95 -9.40
N ASP A 108 -4.31 11.87 -10.16
CA ASP A 108 -4.10 10.48 -9.73
C ASP A 108 -2.71 10.21 -9.15
N LEU A 109 -2.69 9.31 -8.16
CA LEU A 109 -1.47 8.93 -7.46
C LEU A 109 -1.16 7.45 -7.67
N ASP A 110 -0.55 7.15 -8.82
CA ASP A 110 -0.06 5.81 -9.16
C ASP A 110 1.33 5.50 -8.60
N THR A 111 1.97 6.48 -7.95
CA THR A 111 3.37 6.37 -7.53
C THR A 111 3.53 6.04 -6.05
N THR A 112 4.66 5.42 -5.73
CA THR A 112 5.01 5.02 -4.37
C THR A 112 5.50 6.24 -3.57
N PRO A 113 4.91 6.56 -2.41
CA PRO A 113 5.37 7.68 -1.58
C PRO A 113 6.78 7.41 -1.03
N ALA A 114 7.64 8.43 -1.04
CA ALA A 114 8.96 8.40 -0.41
C ALA A 114 8.98 9.26 0.87
N ILE A 115 9.61 8.76 1.93
CA ILE A 115 9.63 9.41 3.24
C ILE A 115 11.08 9.75 3.59
N ALA A 116 11.39 11.04 3.74
CA ALA A 116 12.69 11.51 4.17
C ALA A 116 12.87 11.33 5.69
N ARG A 117 14.14 11.32 6.12
CA ARG A 117 14.51 11.13 7.54
C ARG A 117 13.94 12.20 8.48
N ASP A 118 13.68 13.38 7.96
CA ASP A 118 13.12 14.50 8.72
C ASP A 118 11.58 14.50 8.75
N GLY A 119 10.96 13.48 8.16
CA GLY A 119 9.51 13.28 8.10
C GLY A 119 8.85 13.86 6.85
N THR A 120 9.58 14.55 5.96
CA THR A 120 8.99 15.05 4.71
C THR A 120 8.58 13.89 3.81
N ILE A 121 7.36 13.93 3.30
CA ILE A 121 6.80 12.94 2.40
C ILE A 121 6.80 13.52 0.99
N TYR A 122 7.24 12.73 0.02
CA TYR A 122 7.29 13.05 -1.40
C TYR A 122 6.39 12.11 -2.18
N VAL A 123 5.54 12.66 -3.06
CA VAL A 123 4.63 11.88 -3.91
C VAL A 123 4.57 12.53 -5.28
N ALA A 124 4.68 11.73 -6.35
CA ALA A 124 4.46 12.19 -7.70
C ALA A 124 3.01 11.87 -8.12
N GLY A 125 2.35 12.81 -8.78
CA GLY A 125 1.03 12.62 -9.37
C GLY A 125 1.05 12.72 -10.88
N ASP A 126 -0.06 12.35 -11.50
CA ASP A 126 -0.27 12.46 -12.95
C ASP A 126 -0.41 13.90 -13.44
N ASP A 127 -0.48 14.87 -12.51
CA ASP A 127 -0.35 16.31 -12.73
C ASP A 127 1.05 16.78 -13.15
N ALA A 128 1.92 15.83 -13.55
CA ALA A 128 3.31 16.01 -13.90
C ALA A 128 4.14 16.70 -12.81
N SER A 129 3.72 16.61 -11.54
CA SER A 129 4.35 17.29 -10.41
C SER A 129 4.84 16.32 -9.33
N LEU A 130 5.91 16.72 -8.65
CA LEU A 130 6.37 16.10 -7.41
C LEU A 130 5.97 17.00 -6.24
N HIS A 131 5.12 16.48 -5.36
CA HIS A 131 4.63 17.16 -4.17
C HIS A 131 5.47 16.79 -2.96
N ALA A 132 5.70 17.75 -2.06
CA ALA A 132 6.43 17.54 -0.80
C ALA A 132 5.69 18.22 0.37
N PHE A 133 5.48 17.49 1.46
CA PHE A 133 4.71 17.95 2.62
C PHE A 133 5.30 17.40 3.93
N ARG A 134 4.96 18.06 5.04
CA ARG A 134 5.47 17.77 6.40
C ARG A 134 4.36 17.93 7.43
#